data_AF-A0A834XFT4-F1
#
_entry.id   AF-A0A834XFT4-F1
#
_cell.length_a   1.000
_cell.length_b   1.000
_cell.length_c   1.000
_cell.angle_alpha   90.00
_cell.angle_beta   90.00
_cell.angle_gamma   90.00
#
_symmetry.space_group_name_H-M   'P 1'
#
loop_
_entity.id
_entity.type
_entity.pdbx_description
1 polymer ?
#
loop_
_entity_poly.entity_id
_entity_poly.type
_entity_poly.pdbx_seq_one_letter_code
_entity_poly.pdbx_strand_id
1 'polypeptide(L)'
;MIQMAPVMGHCETKVTVIGEQLACVTTLATHCRFELWVMEEYGVESSWTMKFNFESSPEFGSYLGFWGDEEILMEEKGGLMLYNLQKQLARKD
;
A
#
# COMPACT_ATOMS: atom_id res chain seq x y z
N MET A 1 15.78 -17.32 5.53
CA MET A 1 15.83 -17.39 4.05
C MET A 1 14.40 -17.29 3.55
N ILE A 2 13.97 -16.10 3.10
CA ILE A 2 12.62 -15.92 2.56
C ILE A 2 12.70 -16.26 1.07
N GLN A 3 11.97 -17.30 0.65
CA GLN A 3 11.86 -17.66 -0.75
C GLN A 3 10.82 -16.75 -1.40
N MET A 4 11.28 -15.77 -2.17
CA MET A 4 10.38 -15.01 -3.04
C MET A 4 9.81 -15.96 -4.10
N ALA A 5 8.48 -16.02 -4.18
CA ALA A 5 7.77 -16.79 -5.20
C ALA A 5 8.10 -16.26 -6.61
N PRO A 6 8.01 -17.09 -7.67
CA PRO A 6 8.32 -16.65 -9.03
C PRO A 6 7.39 -15.51 -9.47
N VAL A 7 7.98 -14.36 -9.81
CA VAL A 7 7.24 -13.17 -10.23
C VAL A 7 6.67 -13.39 -11.63
N MET A 8 5.39 -13.77 -11.68
CA MET A 8 4.53 -13.60 -12.85
C MET A 8 3.45 -12.58 -12.49
N GLY A 9 3.63 -11.36 -12.98
CA GLY A 9 2.81 -10.20 -12.66
C GLY A 9 3.67 -8.95 -12.57
N HIS A 10 3.22 -7.86 -13.21
CA HIS A 10 3.86 -6.55 -13.00
C HIS A 10 3.54 -6.07 -11.59
N CYS A 11 4.53 -6.12 -10.71
CA CYS A 11 4.44 -5.53 -9.38
C CYS A 11 5.07 -4.13 -9.42
N GLU A 12 4.31 -3.09 -9.09
CA GLU A 12 4.87 -1.76 -8.85
C GLU A 12 4.97 -1.54 -7.33
N THR A 13 6.18 -1.21 -6.88
CA THR A 13 6.46 -0.89 -5.48
C THR A 13 7.03 0.51 -5.38
N LYS A 14 6.44 1.37 -4.54
CA LYS A 14 6.94 2.71 -4.21
C LYS A 14 7.25 2.80 -2.72
N VAL A 15 8.38 3.40 -2.39
CA VAL A 15 8.78 3.71 -1.01
C VAL A 15 8.47 5.18 -0.72
N THR A 16 7.98 5.47 0.48
CA THR A 16 7.69 6.82 0.98
C THR A 16 8.03 6.93 2.47
N VAL A 17 7.81 8.10 3.05
CA VAL A 17 7.64 8.29 4.50
C VAL A 17 6.15 8.55 4.78
N ILE A 18 5.63 7.98 5.88
CA ILE A 18 4.28 8.26 6.43
C ILE A 18 4.48 8.69 7.88
N GLY A 19 4.12 9.94 8.20
CA GLY A 19 4.50 10.56 9.47
C GLY A 19 6.02 10.54 9.67
N GLU A 20 6.51 9.75 10.62
CA GLU A 20 7.95 9.57 10.90
C GLU A 20 8.48 8.19 10.48
N GLN A 21 7.66 7.33 9.84
CA GLN A 21 8.00 5.94 9.57
C GLN A 21 8.24 5.70 8.06
N LEU A 22 9.23 4.86 7.74
CA LEU A 22 9.48 4.42 6.37
C LEU A 22 8.37 3.46 5.93
N ALA A 23 7.73 3.74 4.79
CA ALA A 23 6.62 2.96 4.29
C ALA A 23 6.87 2.48 2.84
N CYS A 24 6.25 1.36 2.52
CA CYS A 24 6.34 0.69 1.23
C CYS A 24 4.92 0.34 0.76
N VAL A 25 4.52 0.86 -0.41
CA VAL A 25 3.27 0.51 -1.07
C VAL A 25 3.59 -0.42 -2.23
N THR A 26 2.99 -1.60 -2.23
CA THR A 26 3.12 -2.57 -3.32
C THR A 26 1.77 -2.83 -3.97
N THR A 27 1.74 -2.76 -5.30
CA THR A 27 0.58 -3.10 -6.13
C THR A 27 0.83 -4.44 -6.82
N LEU A 28 0.02 -5.44 -6.50
CA LEU A 28 0.09 -6.81 -7.04
C LEU A 28 -0.96 -6.97 -8.15
N ALA A 29 -0.56 -6.69 -9.39
CA ALA A 29 -1.49 -6.67 -10.54
C ALA A 29 -2.26 -7.99 -10.76
N THR A 30 -1.68 -9.15 -10.43
CA THR A 30 -2.34 -10.46 -10.59
C THR A 30 -3.50 -10.72 -9.64
N HIS A 31 -3.55 -10.00 -8.51
CA HIS A 31 -4.60 -10.13 -7.51
C HIS A 31 -5.36 -8.83 -7.30
N CYS A 32 -5.10 -7.80 -8.13
CA CYS A 32 -5.59 -6.44 -7.97
C CYS A 32 -5.41 -5.97 -6.51
N ARG A 33 -4.28 -6.27 -5.87
CA ARG A 33 -4.11 -6.09 -4.42
C ARG A 33 -3.11 -4.99 -4.11
N PHE A 34 -3.50 -4.07 -3.25
CA PHE A 34 -2.62 -3.03 -2.70
C PHE A 34 -2.18 -3.44 -1.30
N GLU A 35 -0.91 -3.28 -0.98
CA GLU A 35 -0.39 -3.52 0.36
C GLU A 35 0.39 -2.33 0.86
N LEU A 36 0.07 -1.85 2.06
CA LEU A 36 0.84 -0.85 2.79
C LEU A 36 1.61 -1.54 3.92
N TRP A 37 2.93 -1.55 3.77
CA TRP A 37 3.89 -2.01 4.76
C TRP A 37 4.61 -0.81 5.38
N VAL A 38 4.84 -0.85 6.68
CA VAL A 38 5.53 0.22 7.42
C VAL A 38 6.61 -0.40 8.32
N MET A 39 7.79 0.20 8.31
CA MET A 39 8.93 -0.18 9.15
C MET A 39 8.79 0.50 10.51
N GLU A 40 8.45 -0.27 11.55
CA GLU A 40 8.22 0.27 12.89
C GLU A 40 9.54 0.65 13.60
N GLU A 41 10.67 0.03 13.24
CA GLU A 41 12.00 0.35 13.76
C GLU A 41 12.99 0.51 12.59
N TYR A 42 13.52 1.73 12.43
CA TYR A 42 14.33 2.07 11.26
C TYR A 42 15.60 1.20 11.16
N GLY A 43 15.76 0.52 10.02
CA GLY A 43 16.89 -0.36 9.73
C GLY A 43 16.72 -1.81 10.21
N VAL A 44 15.66 -2.13 10.95
CA VAL A 44 15.38 -3.50 11.41
C VAL A 44 14.43 -4.20 10.43
N GLU A 45 14.95 -5.13 9.64
CA GLU A 45 14.19 -5.87 8.59
C GLU A 45 12.94 -6.56 9.15
N SER A 46 13.01 -7.13 10.36
CA SER A 46 11.87 -7.80 10.99
C SER A 46 10.81 -6.86 11.57
N SER A 47 10.98 -5.54 11.48
CA SER A 47 10.00 -4.53 11.93
C SER A 47 9.01 -4.10 10.84
N TRP A 48 9.15 -4.63 9.62
CA TRP A 48 8.17 -4.40 8.55
C TRP A 48 6.83 -5.03 8.89
N THR A 49 5.87 -4.20 9.26
CA THR A 49 4.51 -4.59 9.62
C THR A 49 3.53 -4.14 8.55
N MET A 50 2.73 -5.08 8.03
CA MET A 50 1.64 -4.76 7.10
C MET A 50 0.53 -4.02 7.85
N LYS A 51 0.37 -2.72 7.59
CA LYS A 51 -0.73 -1.92 8.15
C LYS A 51 -2.03 -2.09 7.35
N PHE A 52 -1.95 -2.35 6.04
CA PHE A 52 -3.14 -2.43 5.20
C PHE A 52 -3.05 -3.35 3.96
N ASN A 53 -4.16 -4.02 3.64
CA ASN A 53 -4.63 -4.43 2.28
C ASN A 53 -6.19 -4.52 2.36
N PHE A 54 -7.04 -4.13 1.40
CA PHE A 54 -6.96 -3.83 -0.04
C PHE A 54 -6.72 -5.02 -0.99
N GLU A 55 -7.64 -5.98 -0.98
CA GLU A 55 -8.08 -6.54 -2.27
C GLU A 55 -8.89 -5.46 -3.00
N SER A 56 -8.38 -4.99 -4.14
CA SER A 56 -9.13 -4.16 -5.07
C SER A 56 -9.90 -5.08 -6.02
N SER A 57 -11.15 -4.72 -6.32
CA SER A 57 -11.81 -5.28 -7.50
C SER A 57 -11.07 -4.82 -8.77
N PRO A 58 -11.21 -5.53 -9.90
CA PRO A 58 -10.70 -5.07 -11.19
C PRO A 58 -11.32 -3.75 -11.70
N GLU A 59 -12.18 -3.10 -10.90
CA GLU A 59 -12.75 -1.79 -11.17
C GLU A 59 -12.05 -0.63 -10.44
N PHE A 60 -11.24 -0.91 -9.41
CA PHE A 60 -10.34 0.09 -8.83
C PHE A 60 -9.16 0.32 -9.77
N GLY A 61 -8.84 1.59 -10.00
CA GLY A 61 -7.77 2.00 -10.88
C GLY A 61 -6.40 1.97 -10.20
N SER A 62 -5.43 2.57 -10.88
CA SER A 62 -4.04 2.57 -10.45
C SER A 62 -3.80 3.36 -9.16
N TYR A 63 -2.88 2.88 -8.33
CA TYR A 63 -2.28 3.68 -7.24
C TYR A 63 -1.36 4.73 -7.87
N LEU A 64 -1.68 6.01 -7.68
CA LEU A 64 -0.95 7.11 -8.29
C LEU A 64 0.17 7.60 -7.37
N GLY A 65 -0.11 7.77 -6.08
CA GLY A 65 0.87 8.21 -5.09
C GLY A 65 0.25 8.54 -3.74
N PHE A 66 1.05 9.15 -2.86
CA PHE A 66 0.55 9.78 -1.65
C PHE A 66 0.14 11.22 -1.90
N TRP A 67 -0.80 11.72 -1.11
CA TRP A 67 -1.22 13.11 -1.05
C TRP A 67 -1.24 13.55 0.42
N GLY A 68 -0.30 14.44 0.79
CA GLY A 68 -0.01 14.69 2.20
C GLY A 68 0.48 13.44 2.93
N ASP A 69 0.38 13.45 4.26
CA ASP A 69 1.03 12.44 5.11
C ASP A 69 0.22 11.14 5.26
N GLU A 70 -1.11 11.17 5.06
CA GLU A 70 -2.01 10.05 5.43
C GLU A 70 -3.10 9.73 4.39
N GLU A 71 -3.03 10.33 3.19
CA GLU A 71 -4.00 10.06 2.11
C GLU A 71 -3.31 9.44 0.89
N ILE A 72 -3.96 8.42 0.33
CA ILE A 72 -3.51 7.75 -0.89
C ILE A 72 -4.35 8.27 -2.06
N LEU A 73 -3.68 8.77 -3.11
CA LEU A 73 -4.32 9.12 -4.37
C LEU A 73 -4.41 7.87 -5.26
N MET A 74 -5.63 7.51 -5.61
CA MET A 74 -5.95 6.40 -6.52
C MET A 74 -6.81 6.90 -7.67
N GLU A 75 -6.71 6.23 -8.80
CA GLU A 75 -7.74 6.27 -9.82
C GLU A 75 -8.87 5.28 -9.46
N GLU A 76 -10.13 5.60 -9.76
CA GLU A 76 -11.23 4.63 -9.80
C GLU A 76 -12.15 4.99 -10.96
N LYS A 77 -12.34 4.07 -11.93
CA LYS A 77 -13.24 4.24 -13.09
C LYS A 77 -13.02 5.54 -13.88
N GLY A 78 -11.77 5.99 -14.00
CA GLY A 78 -11.40 7.26 -14.66
C GLY A 78 -11.64 8.53 -13.83
N GLY A 79 -12.11 8.40 -12.59
CA GLY A 79 -12.10 9.45 -11.58
C GLY A 79 -10.85 9.38 -10.70
N LEU A 80 -10.54 10.48 -10.00
CA LEU A 80 -9.50 10.52 -8.96
C LEU A 80 -10.14 10.47 -7.57
N MET A 81 -9.60 9.65 -6.68
CA MET A 81 -10.10 9.47 -5.32
C MET A 81 -8.97 9.53 -4.30
N LEU A 82 -9.22 10.23 -3.19
CA LEU A 82 -8.35 10.28 -2.02
C LEU A 82 -8.84 9.28 -0.98
N TYR A 83 -7.96 8.37 -0.59
CA TYR A 83 -8.23 7.32 0.38
C TYR A 83 -7.51 7.63 1.69
N ASN A 84 -8.26 8.09 2.69
CA ASN A 84 -7.74 8.44 4.00
C ASN A 84 -7.49 7.18 4.86
N LEU A 85 -6.25 6.97 5.30
CA LEU A 85 -5.83 5.74 5.98
C LEU A 85 -6.42 5.60 7.39
N GLN A 86 -6.46 6.68 8.18
CA GLN A 86 -6.99 6.72 9.54
C GLN A 86 -8.42 6.16 9.65
N LYS A 87 -9.29 6.52 8.68
CA LYS A 87 -10.72 6.13 8.67
C LYS A 87 -10.98 4.63 8.53
N GLN A 88 -9.98 3.83 8.15
CA GLN A 88 -10.10 2.37 8.09
C GLN A 88 -9.49 1.68 9.31
N LEU A 89 -8.41 2.25 9.89
CA LEU A 89 -7.85 1.79 11.17
C LEU A 89 -8.91 1.84 12.28
N ALA A 90 -9.71 2.91 12.33
CA ALA A 90 -10.79 3.10 13.30
C ALA A 90 -12.08 2.28 13.03
N ARG A 91 -12.10 1.37 12.05
CA ARG A 91 -13.24 0.47 11.77
C ARG A 91 -13.06 -0.96 12.30
N LYS A 92 -12.02 -1.19 13.09
CA LYS A 92 -11.62 -2.53 13.54
C LYS A 92 -11.80 -2.76 15.06
N ASP A 93 -12.44 -1.80 15.73
CA ASP A 93 -12.89 -1.84 17.13
C ASP A 93 -14.42 -2.05 17.20
#